data_AF-A0A7C5U569-F1
#
_entry.id   AF-A0A7C5U569-F1
#
_cell.length_a   1.000
_cell.length_b   1.000
_cell.length_c   1.000
_cell.angle_alpha   90.00
_cell.angle_beta   90.00
_cell.angle_gamma   90.00
#
_symmetry.space_group_name_H-M   'P 1'
#
loop_
_entity.id
_entity.type
_entity.pdbx_description
1 polymer ?
#
loop_
_entity_poly.entity_id
_entity_poly.type
_entity_poly.pdbx_seq_one_letter_code
_entity_poly.pdbx_strand_id
1 'polypeptide(L)'
;MLGILRYGFINTKIRGMKREFIAYEQYLKLAELNYDELIDELKRTPYGHAFRGMYKTPTPIELEKILLEELTKSYIKVLKWLPTEAMKVIALHMMKYEAENIKALLRLKTLNAEVERLKQHITPIPLGLSVEEYVKVYEESKDIEEVIGKLMELGLPIPLNEAIEGGVKDIKIIEARIERMTYRELMNEAKKLDGKSLKSIRELLGLEIDLTNVKNVLRAKKIGIDWSELEEYVITPTYKVKLKKLKSAFEKGN
;
A
#
# COMPACT_ATOMS: atom_id res chain seq x y z
N MET A 1 32.02 -4.73 12.75
CA MET A 1 31.61 -5.83 13.65
C MET A 1 30.20 -5.63 14.21
N LEU A 2 29.86 -4.46 14.78
CA LEU A 2 28.53 -4.15 15.35
C LEU A 2 27.36 -4.25 14.35
N GLY A 3 27.54 -3.83 13.09
CA GLY A 3 26.49 -3.96 12.07
C GLY A 3 26.16 -5.41 11.67
N ILE A 4 27.17 -6.28 11.62
CA ILE A 4 27.00 -7.70 11.25
C ILE A 4 26.26 -8.46 12.35
N LEU A 5 26.60 -8.21 13.62
CA LEU A 5 25.92 -8.81 14.77
C LEU A 5 24.47 -8.31 14.92
N ARG A 6 24.23 -7.02 14.70
CA ARG A 6 22.89 -6.40 14.78
C ARG A 6 21.94 -6.94 13.71
N TYR A 7 22.35 -6.96 12.43
CA TYR A 7 21.53 -7.56 11.38
C TYR A 7 21.46 -9.09 11.48
N GLY A 8 22.45 -9.76 12.07
CA GLY A 8 22.40 -11.21 12.33
C GLY A 8 21.25 -11.62 13.25
N PHE A 9 21.02 -10.88 14.33
CA PHE A 9 19.88 -11.09 15.23
C PHE A 9 18.54 -10.86 14.51
N ILE A 10 18.40 -9.73 13.81
CA ILE A 10 17.18 -9.37 13.07
C ILE A 10 16.88 -10.43 12.00
N ASN A 11 17.89 -10.85 11.24
CA ASN A 11 17.75 -11.88 10.21
C ASN A 11 17.27 -13.20 10.79
N THR A 12 17.75 -13.59 11.98
CA THR A 12 17.30 -14.81 12.67
C THR A 12 15.83 -14.70 13.06
N LYS A 13 15.40 -13.56 13.63
CA LYS A 13 13.99 -13.32 13.98
C LYS A 13 13.07 -13.34 12.75
N ILE A 14 13.45 -12.64 11.68
CA ILE A 14 12.70 -12.61 10.42
C ILE A 14 12.63 -14.02 9.80
N ARG A 15 13.72 -14.79 9.82
CA ARG A 15 13.72 -16.18 9.34
C ARG A 15 12.78 -17.07 10.16
N GLY A 16 12.68 -16.84 11.47
CA GLY A 16 11.68 -17.49 12.32
C GLY A 16 10.26 -17.21 11.86
N MET A 17 9.92 -15.92 11.67
CA MET A 17 8.59 -15.50 11.19
C MET A 17 8.26 -16.08 9.81
N LYS A 18 9.24 -16.16 8.89
CA LYS A 18 9.03 -16.74 7.56
C LYS A 18 8.58 -18.20 7.57
N ARG A 19 8.81 -18.94 8.66
CA ARG A 19 8.32 -20.33 8.80
C ARG A 19 6.81 -20.40 8.99
N GLU A 20 6.19 -19.30 9.38
CA GLU A 20 4.74 -19.22 9.56
C GLU A 20 4.00 -18.98 8.24
N PHE A 21 4.73 -18.64 7.16
CA PHE A 21 4.13 -18.48 5.85
C PHE A 21 3.56 -19.80 5.34
N ILE A 22 2.37 -19.73 4.75
CA ILE A 22 1.75 -20.83 4.02
C ILE A 22 2.70 -21.22 2.88
N ALA A 23 3.06 -22.50 2.80
CA ALA A 23 3.92 -23.01 1.74
C ALA A 23 3.20 -22.98 0.38
N TYR A 24 3.95 -22.98 -0.72
CA TYR A 24 3.36 -22.93 -2.06
C TYR A 24 2.39 -24.09 -2.32
N GLU A 25 2.75 -25.30 -1.89
CA GLU A 25 1.93 -26.49 -2.04
C GLU A 25 0.65 -26.42 -1.19
N GLN A 26 0.72 -25.75 -0.04
CA GLN A 26 -0.46 -25.50 0.80
C GLN A 26 -1.36 -24.44 0.16
N TYR A 27 -0.79 -23.38 -0.41
CA TYR A 27 -1.55 -22.37 -1.14
C TYR A 27 -2.37 -22.97 -2.29
N LEU A 28 -1.81 -23.92 -3.05
CA LEU A 28 -2.55 -24.61 -4.11
C LEU A 28 -3.76 -25.37 -3.56
N LYS A 29 -3.60 -26.06 -2.43
CA LYS A 29 -4.71 -26.75 -1.76
C LYS A 29 -5.78 -25.77 -1.29
N LEU A 30 -5.38 -24.66 -0.66
CA LEU A 30 -6.33 -23.64 -0.18
C LEU A 30 -7.15 -23.05 -1.33
N ALA A 31 -6.57 -22.93 -2.53
CA ALA A 31 -7.27 -22.39 -3.71
C ALA A 31 -8.36 -23.32 -4.26
N GLU A 32 -8.35 -24.60 -3.90
CA GLU A 32 -9.37 -25.59 -4.32
C GLU A 32 -10.54 -25.70 -3.32
N LEU A 33 -10.40 -25.13 -2.12
CA LEU A 33 -11.40 -25.21 -1.06
C LEU A 33 -12.56 -24.24 -1.29
N ASN A 34 -13.74 -24.62 -0.78
CA ASN A 34 -14.82 -23.65 -0.62
C ASN A 34 -14.52 -22.66 0.52
N TYR A 35 -15.34 -21.63 0.69
CA TYR A 35 -15.03 -20.54 1.61
C TYR A 35 -15.01 -20.98 3.09
N ASP A 36 -15.97 -21.80 3.53
CA ASP A 36 -15.98 -22.28 4.92
C ASP A 36 -14.78 -23.21 5.19
N GLU A 37 -14.47 -24.10 4.25
CA GLU A 37 -13.29 -24.97 4.31
C GLU A 37 -11.97 -24.16 4.33
N LEU A 38 -11.87 -23.12 3.51
CA LEU A 38 -10.74 -22.20 3.47
C LEU A 38 -10.53 -21.56 4.86
N ILE A 39 -11.60 -21.06 5.48
CA ILE A 39 -11.54 -20.46 6.80
C ILE A 39 -11.08 -21.48 7.85
N ASP A 40 -11.64 -22.68 7.83
CA ASP A 40 -11.27 -23.73 8.78
C ASP A 40 -9.83 -24.21 8.61
N GLU A 41 -9.34 -24.28 7.37
CA GLU A 41 -7.94 -24.60 7.11
C GLU A 41 -7.01 -23.46 7.53
N LEU A 42 -7.37 -22.19 7.27
CA LEU A 42 -6.63 -21.02 7.77
C LEU A 42 -6.54 -21.02 9.30
N LYS A 43 -7.61 -21.41 10.01
CA LYS A 43 -7.60 -21.56 11.48
C LYS A 43 -6.61 -22.61 11.99
N ARG A 44 -6.25 -23.61 11.17
CA ARG A 44 -5.27 -24.66 11.52
C ARG A 44 -3.83 -24.26 11.24
N THR A 45 -3.61 -23.20 10.46
CA THR A 45 -2.27 -22.63 10.22
C THR A 45 -1.80 -21.81 11.44
N PRO A 46 -0.54 -21.33 11.45
CA PRO A 46 -0.08 -20.37 12.46
C PRO A 46 -0.95 -19.11 12.57
N TYR A 47 -1.73 -18.75 11.53
CA TYR A 47 -2.66 -17.62 11.54
C TYR A 47 -3.92 -17.85 12.36
N GLY A 48 -4.18 -19.08 12.85
CA GLY A 48 -5.39 -19.40 13.61
C GLY A 48 -5.64 -18.56 14.85
N HIS A 49 -4.58 -17.98 15.43
CA HIS A 49 -4.71 -17.06 16.55
C HIS A 49 -5.46 -15.76 16.21
N ALA A 50 -5.43 -15.32 14.94
CA ALA A 50 -6.16 -14.14 14.47
C ALA A 50 -7.68 -14.34 14.46
N PHE A 51 -8.14 -15.60 14.48
CA PHE A 51 -9.56 -15.97 14.47
C PHE A 51 -10.12 -16.25 15.88
N ARG A 52 -9.31 -16.08 16.94
CA ARG A 52 -9.73 -16.38 18.32
C ARG A 52 -10.91 -15.52 18.76
N GLY A 53 -11.90 -16.15 19.38
CA GLY A 53 -13.11 -15.47 19.86
C GLY A 53 -14.18 -15.27 18.80
N MET A 54 -13.94 -15.70 17.55
CA MET A 54 -14.97 -15.70 16.52
C MET A 54 -15.72 -17.02 16.50
N TYR A 55 -17.04 -16.92 16.62
CA TYR A 55 -17.96 -18.07 16.62
C TYR A 55 -18.63 -18.30 15.26
N LYS A 56 -18.57 -17.31 14.36
CA LYS A 56 -19.14 -17.37 13.01
C LYS A 56 -18.02 -17.29 11.98
N THR A 57 -18.23 -17.90 10.81
CA THR A 57 -17.38 -17.69 9.63
C THR A 57 -17.39 -16.19 9.29
N PRO A 58 -16.23 -15.51 9.23
CA PRO A 58 -16.18 -14.11 8.82
C PRO A 58 -16.62 -13.98 7.37
N THR A 59 -17.22 -12.86 6.99
CA THR A 59 -17.40 -12.51 5.58
C THR A 59 -16.04 -12.24 4.91
N PRO A 60 -15.95 -12.22 3.56
CA PRO A 60 -14.69 -11.90 2.87
C PRO A 60 -14.07 -10.55 3.29
N ILE A 61 -14.89 -9.54 3.55
CA ILE A 61 -14.46 -8.21 4.00
C ILE A 61 -13.90 -8.29 5.43
N GLU A 62 -14.58 -9.02 6.33
CA GLU A 62 -14.10 -9.22 7.69
C GLU A 62 -12.79 -10.05 7.71
N LEU A 63 -12.67 -11.07 6.85
CA LEU A 63 -11.45 -11.85 6.69
C LEU A 63 -10.28 -10.96 6.26
N GLU A 64 -10.48 -10.11 5.24
CA GLU A 64 -9.46 -9.17 4.78
C GLU A 64 -8.99 -8.26 5.93
N LYS A 65 -9.92 -7.71 6.71
CA LYS A 65 -9.59 -6.90 7.89
C LYS A 65 -8.77 -7.67 8.93
N ILE A 66 -9.18 -8.90 9.26
CA ILE A 66 -8.46 -9.76 10.22
C ILE A 66 -7.02 -10.01 9.75
N LEU A 67 -6.84 -10.33 8.48
CA LEU A 67 -5.51 -10.61 7.91
C LEU A 67 -4.64 -9.35 7.84
N LEU A 68 -5.22 -8.20 7.51
CA LEU A 68 -4.52 -6.91 7.52
C LEU A 68 -4.11 -6.48 8.93
N GLU A 69 -4.95 -6.71 9.94
CA GLU A 69 -4.59 -6.48 11.35
C GLU A 69 -3.41 -7.37 11.78
N GLU A 70 -3.39 -8.63 11.36
CA GLU A 70 -2.26 -9.54 11.67
C GLU A 70 -0.98 -9.15 10.92
N LEU A 71 -1.10 -8.70 9.68
CA LEU A 71 0.01 -8.12 8.92
C LEU A 71 0.57 -6.89 9.67
N THR A 72 -0.29 -5.99 10.11
CA THR A 72 0.06 -4.79 10.89
C THR A 72 0.81 -5.14 12.17
N LYS A 73 0.36 -6.14 12.94
CA LYS A 73 1.08 -6.62 14.14
C LYS A 73 2.47 -7.15 13.78
N SER A 74 2.59 -7.86 12.67
CA SER A 74 3.88 -8.36 12.17
C SER A 74 4.82 -7.22 11.78
N TYR A 75 4.32 -6.17 11.12
CA TYR A 75 5.09 -4.95 10.84
C TYR A 75 5.59 -4.29 12.13
N ILE A 76 4.72 -4.08 13.13
CA ILE A 76 5.11 -3.48 14.41
C ILE A 76 6.23 -4.28 15.08
N LYS A 77 6.15 -5.62 15.07
CA LYS A 77 7.20 -6.49 15.62
C LYS A 77 8.54 -6.26 14.90
N VAL A 78 8.53 -6.22 13.57
CA VAL A 78 9.74 -6.01 12.76
C VAL A 78 10.33 -4.61 12.98
N LEU A 79 9.51 -3.56 12.98
CA LEU A 79 9.95 -2.18 13.20
C LEU A 79 10.72 -2.03 14.52
N LYS A 80 10.28 -2.70 15.59
CA LYS A 80 10.96 -2.69 16.90
C LYS A 80 12.37 -3.28 16.89
N TRP A 81 12.71 -4.10 15.90
CA TRP A 81 14.03 -4.73 15.81
C TRP A 81 14.98 -3.97 14.87
N LEU A 82 14.45 -3.11 14.00
CA LEU A 82 15.24 -2.45 12.97
C LEU A 82 16.06 -1.28 13.53
N PRO A 83 17.26 -1.02 12.99
CA PRO A 83 17.96 0.25 13.20
C PRO A 83 17.11 1.43 12.71
N THR A 84 17.30 2.61 13.29
CA THR A 84 16.49 3.80 13.05
C THR A 84 16.30 4.13 11.57
N GLU A 85 17.36 4.08 10.76
CA GLU A 85 17.31 4.43 9.34
C GLU A 85 16.49 3.41 8.54
N ALA A 86 16.69 2.11 8.79
CA ALA A 86 15.92 1.05 8.16
C ALA A 86 14.45 1.06 8.64
N MET A 87 14.23 1.31 9.93
CA MET A 87 12.91 1.45 10.52
C MET A 87 12.13 2.58 9.83
N LYS A 88 12.74 3.76 9.63
CA LYS A 88 12.09 4.89 8.93
C LYS A 88 11.66 4.53 7.52
N VAL A 89 12.51 3.85 6.75
CA VAL A 89 12.18 3.42 5.39
C VAL A 89 11.04 2.40 5.37
N ILE A 90 11.07 1.41 6.27
CA ILE A 90 10.00 0.40 6.34
C ILE A 90 8.69 1.00 6.89
N ALA A 91 8.76 1.91 7.85
CA ALA A 91 7.60 2.64 8.34
C ALA A 91 6.99 3.50 7.23
N LEU A 92 7.83 4.19 6.45
CA LEU A 92 7.37 4.96 5.31
C LEU A 92 6.77 4.05 4.22
N HIS A 93 7.31 2.84 4.00
CA HIS A 93 6.72 1.86 3.06
C HIS A 93 5.26 1.55 3.38
N MET A 94 4.88 1.60 4.67
CA MET A 94 3.48 1.46 5.08
C MET A 94 2.59 2.62 4.62
N MET A 95 3.12 3.80 4.30
CA MET A 95 2.35 4.92 3.75
C MET A 95 1.71 4.61 2.40
N LYS A 96 2.08 3.51 1.73
CA LYS A 96 1.33 3.02 0.57
C LYS A 96 -0.11 2.64 0.95
N TYR A 97 -0.31 2.06 2.12
CA TYR A 97 -1.66 1.77 2.64
C TYR A 97 -2.39 3.06 3.02
N GLU A 98 -1.67 4.03 3.60
CA GLU A 98 -2.23 5.37 3.86
C GLU A 98 -2.70 6.04 2.55
N ALA A 99 -1.89 5.96 1.49
CA ALA A 99 -2.27 6.44 0.18
C ALA A 99 -3.51 5.71 -0.37
N GLU A 100 -3.63 4.39 -0.20
CA GLU A 100 -4.85 3.67 -0.60
C GLU A 100 -6.07 4.09 0.23
N ASN A 101 -5.92 4.31 1.54
CA ASN A 101 -6.99 4.82 2.42
C ASN A 101 -7.46 6.21 1.98
N ILE A 102 -6.53 7.12 1.69
CA ILE A 102 -6.84 8.45 1.17
C ILE A 102 -7.57 8.34 -0.17
N LYS A 103 -7.09 7.51 -1.10
CA LYS A 103 -7.77 7.30 -2.39
C LYS A 103 -9.19 6.73 -2.18
N ALA A 104 -9.37 5.79 -1.25
CA ALA A 104 -10.69 5.25 -0.90
C ALA A 104 -11.63 6.33 -0.34
N LEU A 105 -11.14 7.16 0.59
CA LEU A 105 -11.85 8.32 1.13
C LEU A 105 -12.32 9.25 0.01
N LEU A 106 -11.42 9.62 -0.90
CA LEU A 106 -11.72 10.52 -2.01
C LEU A 106 -12.79 9.94 -2.95
N ARG A 107 -12.66 8.66 -3.36
CA ARG A 107 -13.66 7.98 -4.19
C ARG A 107 -15.02 7.96 -3.54
N LEU A 108 -15.09 7.56 -2.27
CA LEU A 108 -16.35 7.48 -1.53
C LEU A 108 -16.98 8.87 -1.36
N LYS A 109 -16.15 9.91 -1.21
CA LYS A 109 -16.62 11.29 -1.13
C LYS A 109 -17.22 11.75 -2.45
N THR A 110 -16.56 11.48 -3.58
CA THR A 110 -17.10 11.76 -4.91
C THR A 110 -18.43 11.03 -5.16
N LEU A 111 -18.60 9.83 -4.61
CA LEU A 111 -19.82 9.03 -4.75
C LEU A 111 -20.92 9.39 -3.74
N ASN A 112 -20.69 10.34 -2.83
CA ASN A 112 -21.59 10.62 -1.70
C ASN A 112 -22.04 9.35 -0.96
N ALA A 113 -21.10 8.43 -0.73
CA ALA A 113 -21.39 7.17 -0.07
C ALA A 113 -21.72 7.37 1.42
N GLU A 114 -22.40 6.39 2.02
CA GLU A 114 -22.59 6.38 3.47
C GLU A 114 -21.26 6.21 4.20
N VAL A 115 -21.10 6.92 5.33
CA VAL A 115 -19.88 6.88 6.14
C VAL A 115 -19.52 5.47 6.63
N GLU A 116 -20.51 4.59 6.80
CA GLU A 116 -20.26 3.21 7.20
C GLU A 116 -19.49 2.43 6.14
N ARG A 117 -19.68 2.74 4.85
CA ARG A 117 -18.87 2.17 3.77
C ARG A 117 -17.42 2.63 3.87
N LEU A 118 -17.15 3.86 4.30
CA LEU A 118 -15.79 4.34 4.51
C LEU A 118 -15.07 3.49 5.55
N LYS A 119 -15.68 3.27 6.71
CA LYS A 119 -15.08 2.46 7.79
C LYS A 119 -14.72 1.04 7.35
N GLN A 120 -15.47 0.47 6.40
CA GLN A 120 -15.20 -0.85 5.84
C GLN A 120 -13.98 -0.86 4.89
N HIS A 121 -13.63 0.27 4.28
CA HIS A 121 -12.53 0.38 3.31
C HIS A 121 -11.24 0.92 3.93
N ILE A 122 -11.30 1.57 5.10
CA ILE A 122 -10.11 2.09 5.78
C ILE A 122 -9.38 0.95 6.48
N THR A 123 -8.10 0.79 6.12
CA THR A 123 -7.17 -0.14 6.76
C THR A 123 -6.24 0.64 7.70
N PRO A 124 -6.45 0.61 9.03
CA PRO A 124 -5.57 1.31 9.95
C PRO A 124 -4.17 0.68 9.93
N ILE A 125 -3.16 1.53 9.84
CA ILE A 125 -1.76 1.12 9.88
C ILE A 125 -1.03 1.76 11.06
N PRO A 126 0.08 1.18 11.54
CA PRO A 126 0.93 1.82 12.53
C PRO A 126 1.39 3.18 12.01
N LEU A 127 1.25 4.22 12.86
CA LEU A 127 1.66 5.59 12.55
C LEU A 127 0.87 6.27 11.41
N GLY A 128 -0.22 5.65 10.93
CA GLY A 128 -1.20 6.29 10.04
C GLY A 128 -2.39 6.85 10.81
N LEU A 129 -3.36 7.40 10.08
CA LEU A 129 -4.57 7.95 10.69
C LEU A 129 -5.50 6.83 11.19
N SER A 130 -6.20 7.12 12.28
CA SER A 130 -7.29 6.31 12.81
C SER A 130 -8.51 6.35 11.91
N VAL A 131 -9.37 5.34 12.03
CA VAL A 131 -10.65 5.30 11.30
C VAL A 131 -11.50 6.52 11.66
N GLU A 132 -11.47 6.95 12.91
CA GLU A 132 -12.20 8.11 13.42
C GLU A 132 -11.70 9.43 12.81
N GLU A 133 -10.39 9.58 12.61
CA GLU A 133 -9.82 10.73 11.90
C GLU A 133 -10.30 10.77 10.44
N TYR A 134 -10.29 9.63 9.75
CA TYR A 134 -10.84 9.52 8.39
C TYR A 134 -12.33 9.87 8.32
N VAL A 135 -13.13 9.37 9.27
CA VAL A 135 -14.56 9.66 9.38
C VAL A 135 -14.79 11.16 9.61
N LYS A 136 -14.04 11.77 10.52
CA LYS A 136 -14.15 13.20 10.80
C LYS A 136 -13.85 14.05 9.55
N VAL A 137 -12.77 13.73 8.83
CA VAL A 137 -12.45 14.40 7.55
C VAL A 137 -13.59 14.21 6.55
N TYR A 138 -14.13 13.00 6.42
CA TYR A 138 -15.22 12.71 5.49
C TYR A 138 -16.47 13.53 5.75
N GLU A 139 -16.89 13.62 7.00
CA GLU A 139 -18.13 14.31 7.42
C GLU A 139 -18.00 15.83 7.36
N GLU A 140 -16.84 16.36 7.72
CA GLU A 140 -16.63 17.81 7.80
C GLU A 140 -16.21 18.47 6.48
N SER A 141 -15.81 17.71 5.48
CA SER A 141 -15.46 18.23 4.15
C SER A 141 -16.69 18.25 3.23
N LYS A 142 -16.77 19.21 2.31
CA LYS A 142 -17.82 19.29 1.29
C LYS A 142 -17.38 18.72 -0.06
N ASP A 143 -16.12 18.95 -0.40
CA ASP A 143 -15.52 18.57 -1.67
C ASP A 143 -14.11 17.96 -1.47
N ILE A 144 -13.46 17.62 -2.58
CA ILE A 144 -12.16 16.96 -2.59
C ILE A 144 -11.06 17.90 -2.10
N GLU A 145 -11.15 19.18 -2.44
CA GLU A 145 -10.23 20.22 -2.01
C GLU A 145 -10.26 20.37 -0.48
N GLU A 146 -11.44 20.42 0.14
CA GLU A 146 -11.59 20.44 1.60
C GLU A 146 -11.09 19.13 2.25
N VAL A 147 -11.30 17.97 1.62
CA VAL A 147 -10.75 16.69 2.13
C VAL A 147 -9.22 16.74 2.16
N ILE A 148 -8.59 17.15 1.06
CA ILE A 148 -7.13 17.25 0.97
C ILE A 148 -6.58 18.27 1.98
N GLY A 149 -7.22 19.43 2.11
CA GLY A 149 -6.85 20.44 3.09
C GLY A 149 -6.83 19.91 4.52
N LYS A 150 -7.91 19.25 4.96
CA LYS A 150 -7.98 18.65 6.30
C LYS A 150 -6.97 17.52 6.50
N LEU A 151 -6.74 16.67 5.50
CA LEU A 151 -5.73 15.62 5.58
C LEU A 151 -4.32 16.19 5.76
N MET A 152 -4.02 17.34 5.15
CA MET A 152 -2.74 18.02 5.33
C MET A 152 -2.57 18.58 6.76
N GLU A 153 -3.64 19.09 7.36
CA GLU A 153 -3.63 19.56 8.76
C GLU A 153 -3.29 18.45 9.77
N LEU A 154 -3.60 17.20 9.43
CA LEU A 154 -3.27 16.01 10.25
C LEU A 154 -1.80 15.59 10.17
N GLY A 155 -0.97 16.28 9.37
CA GLY A 155 0.49 16.08 9.36
C GLY A 155 0.95 14.79 8.67
N LEU A 156 0.19 14.32 7.68
CA LEU A 156 0.59 13.18 6.85
C LEU A 156 1.93 13.47 6.14
N PRO A 157 2.83 12.47 6.02
CA PRO A 157 4.14 12.64 5.37
C PRO A 157 4.07 12.72 3.84
N ILE A 158 2.87 12.60 3.25
CA ILE A 158 2.64 12.71 1.81
C ILE A 158 2.30 14.18 1.50
N PRO A 159 2.99 14.85 0.54
CA PRO A 159 2.79 16.29 0.28
C PRO A 159 1.50 16.59 -0.51
N LEU A 160 0.33 16.24 0.03
CA LEU A 160 -0.97 16.15 -0.68
C LEU A 160 -1.40 17.41 -1.46
N ASN A 161 -0.84 18.59 -1.19
CA ASN A 161 -1.12 19.81 -1.96
C ASN A 161 -0.83 19.66 -3.47
N GLU A 162 0.20 18.90 -3.85
CA GLU A 162 0.53 18.67 -5.26
C GLU A 162 -0.55 17.83 -5.98
N ALA A 163 -1.37 17.08 -5.24
CA ALA A 163 -2.40 16.24 -5.83
C ALA A 163 -3.48 17.05 -6.55
N ILE A 164 -3.77 18.26 -6.07
CA ILE A 164 -4.81 19.17 -6.59
C ILE A 164 -4.22 20.40 -7.32
N GLU A 165 -2.90 20.46 -7.49
CA GLU A 165 -2.21 21.59 -8.14
C GLU A 165 -2.73 21.82 -9.57
N GLY A 166 -2.87 23.09 -9.95
CA GLY A 166 -3.43 23.48 -11.26
C GLY A 166 -4.96 23.35 -11.36
N GLY A 167 -5.65 23.10 -10.25
CA GLY A 167 -7.12 23.01 -10.21
C GLY A 167 -7.67 21.73 -10.83
N VAL A 168 -6.89 20.65 -10.79
CA VAL A 168 -7.32 19.34 -11.30
C VAL A 168 -8.48 18.81 -10.47
N LYS A 169 -9.57 18.43 -11.14
CA LYS A 169 -10.78 17.86 -10.51
C LYS A 169 -11.00 16.39 -10.84
N ASP A 170 -10.27 15.85 -11.82
CA ASP A 170 -10.39 14.44 -12.16
C ASP A 170 -9.79 13.59 -11.04
N ILE A 171 -10.66 12.83 -10.37
CA ILE A 171 -10.27 11.99 -9.24
C ILE A 171 -9.18 10.97 -9.61
N LYS A 172 -9.18 10.44 -10.83
CA LYS A 172 -8.17 9.47 -11.26
C LYS A 172 -6.80 10.11 -11.35
N ILE A 173 -6.73 11.35 -11.82
CA ILE A 173 -5.47 12.12 -11.89
C ILE A 173 -4.99 12.47 -10.48
N ILE A 174 -5.89 12.90 -9.59
CA ILE A 174 -5.58 13.18 -8.19
C ILE A 174 -5.01 11.93 -7.50
N GLU A 175 -5.67 10.79 -7.64
CA GLU A 175 -5.20 9.51 -7.11
C GLU A 175 -3.83 9.11 -7.66
N ALA A 176 -3.60 9.30 -8.96
CA ALA A 176 -2.32 9.00 -9.60
C ALA A 176 -1.20 9.90 -9.07
N ARG A 177 -1.50 11.19 -8.84
CA ARG A 177 -0.57 12.13 -8.19
C ARG A 177 -0.21 11.69 -6.78
N ILE A 178 -1.21 11.35 -5.94
CA ILE A 178 -0.98 10.84 -4.58
C ILE A 178 -0.06 9.61 -4.61
N GLU A 179 -0.29 8.68 -5.54
CA GLU A 179 0.58 7.51 -5.70
C GLU A 179 2.02 7.90 -6.10
N ARG A 180 2.20 8.78 -7.10
CA ARG A 180 3.52 9.29 -7.50
C ARG A 180 4.27 9.94 -6.34
N MET A 181 3.59 10.79 -5.58
CA MET A 181 4.15 11.50 -4.44
C MET A 181 4.56 10.53 -3.33
N THR A 182 3.73 9.51 -3.06
CA THR A 182 4.04 8.45 -2.10
C THR A 182 5.34 7.72 -2.47
N TYR A 183 5.49 7.29 -3.73
CA TYR A 183 6.73 6.66 -4.19
C TYR A 183 7.93 7.61 -4.19
N ARG A 184 7.73 8.90 -4.49
CA ARG A 184 8.79 9.90 -4.44
C ARG A 184 9.34 10.06 -3.02
N GLU A 185 8.47 10.20 -2.02
CA GLU A 185 8.90 10.29 -0.62
C GLU A 185 9.58 9.01 -0.15
N LEU A 186 9.05 7.84 -0.53
CA LEU A 186 9.69 6.55 -0.29
C LEU A 186 11.12 6.47 -0.83
N MET A 187 11.30 6.92 -2.07
CA MET A 187 12.62 6.94 -2.70
C MET A 187 13.56 7.95 -2.05
N ASN A 188 13.05 9.09 -1.59
CA ASN A 188 13.84 10.10 -0.89
C ASN A 188 14.33 9.60 0.47
N GLU A 189 13.48 8.92 1.24
CA GLU A 189 13.89 8.29 2.49
C GLU A 189 14.85 7.12 2.24
N ALA A 190 14.59 6.30 1.21
CA ALA A 190 15.45 5.18 0.86
C ALA A 190 16.90 5.60 0.54
N LYS A 191 17.12 6.78 -0.07
CA LYS A 191 18.46 7.33 -0.36
C LYS A 191 19.31 7.58 0.89
N LYS A 192 18.70 7.64 2.08
CA LYS A 192 19.41 7.80 3.35
C LYS A 192 20.06 6.49 3.85
N LEU A 193 19.68 5.34 3.27
CA LEU A 193 20.36 4.07 3.52
C LEU A 193 21.68 4.01 2.74
N ASP A 194 22.56 3.09 3.15
CA ASP A 194 23.84 2.86 2.51
C ASP A 194 24.04 1.40 2.07
N GLY A 195 25.08 1.18 1.26
CA GLY A 195 25.59 -0.14 0.88
C GLY A 195 24.53 -1.13 0.41
N LYS A 196 24.48 -2.30 1.06
CA LYS A 196 23.56 -3.39 0.69
C LYS A 196 22.10 -3.05 0.98
N SER A 197 21.81 -2.30 2.05
CA SER A 197 20.43 -1.94 2.42
C SER A 197 19.82 -1.01 1.38
N LEU A 198 20.56 0.02 0.95
CA LEU A 198 20.16 0.89 -0.16
C LEU A 198 19.91 0.11 -1.45
N LYS A 199 20.82 -0.81 -1.80
CA LYS A 199 20.68 -1.63 -3.01
C LYS A 199 19.39 -2.46 -2.97
N SER A 200 19.13 -3.14 -1.87
CA SER A 200 17.95 -4.00 -1.69
C SER A 200 16.64 -3.21 -1.74
N ILE A 201 16.54 -2.08 -1.03
CA ILE A 201 15.31 -1.28 -1.05
C ILE A 201 15.08 -0.65 -2.43
N ARG A 202 16.14 -0.21 -3.11
CA ARG A 202 16.02 0.39 -4.45
C ARG A 202 15.53 -0.63 -5.47
N GLU A 203 15.99 -1.89 -5.36
CA GLU A 203 15.48 -2.96 -6.21
C GLU A 203 14.00 -3.26 -5.92
N LEU A 204 13.61 -3.37 -4.65
CA LEU A 204 12.21 -3.59 -4.26
C LEU A 204 11.29 -2.48 -4.78
N LEU A 205 11.55 -1.22 -4.40
CA LEU A 205 10.73 -0.07 -4.80
C LEU A 205 10.75 0.14 -6.32
N GLY A 206 11.90 -0.06 -6.96
CA GLY A 206 12.03 0.04 -8.40
C GLY A 206 11.18 -0.99 -9.15
N LEU A 207 11.14 -2.24 -8.68
CA LEU A 207 10.28 -3.28 -9.24
C LEU A 207 8.80 -2.97 -9.02
N GLU A 208 8.43 -2.48 -7.83
CA GLU A 208 7.05 -2.06 -7.55
C GLU A 208 6.60 -0.94 -8.50
N ILE A 209 7.44 0.09 -8.70
CA ILE A 209 7.21 1.20 -9.64
C ILE A 209 7.01 0.67 -11.07
N ASP A 210 7.90 -0.20 -11.54
CA ASP A 210 7.79 -0.78 -12.88
C ASP A 210 6.49 -1.58 -13.05
N LEU A 211 6.13 -2.41 -12.07
CA LEU A 211 4.90 -3.19 -12.09
C LEU A 211 3.66 -2.30 -12.08
N THR A 212 3.65 -1.23 -11.28
CA THR A 212 2.56 -0.25 -11.28
C THR A 212 2.46 0.45 -12.63
N ASN A 213 3.57 0.92 -13.19
CA ASN A 213 3.58 1.59 -14.50
C ASN A 213 3.10 0.65 -15.62
N VAL A 214 3.51 -0.63 -15.60
CA VAL A 214 3.01 -1.63 -16.57
C VAL A 214 1.50 -1.81 -16.42
N LYS A 215 0.97 -1.93 -15.20
CA LYS A 215 -0.49 -2.00 -14.97
C LYS A 215 -1.21 -0.76 -15.48
N ASN A 216 -0.64 0.44 -15.27
CA ASN A 216 -1.22 1.70 -15.72
C ASN A 216 -1.27 1.76 -17.26
N VAL A 217 -0.18 1.39 -17.95
CA VAL A 217 -0.13 1.27 -19.42
C VAL A 217 -1.20 0.31 -19.95
N LEU A 218 -1.34 -0.89 -19.34
CA LEU A 218 -2.33 -1.88 -19.77
C LEU A 218 -3.77 -1.40 -19.54
N ARG A 219 -4.04 -0.75 -18.40
CA ARG A 219 -5.35 -0.16 -18.11
C ARG A 219 -5.68 0.95 -19.09
N ALA A 220 -4.74 1.85 -19.34
CA ALA A 220 -4.89 2.97 -20.26
C ALA A 220 -5.26 2.50 -21.67
N LYS A 221 -4.55 1.47 -22.17
CA LYS A 221 -4.91 0.81 -23.44
C LYS A 221 -6.34 0.30 -23.46
N LYS A 222 -6.75 -0.39 -22.40
CA LYS A 222 -8.09 -0.99 -22.30
C LYS A 222 -9.20 0.07 -22.34
N ILE A 223 -8.97 1.25 -21.77
CA ILE A 223 -9.95 2.33 -21.69
C ILE A 223 -9.81 3.37 -22.83
N GLY A 224 -8.74 3.30 -23.62
CA GLY A 224 -8.52 4.17 -24.78
C GLY A 224 -8.10 5.60 -24.46
N ILE A 225 -7.47 5.87 -23.31
CA ILE A 225 -6.87 7.20 -23.03
C ILE A 225 -5.56 7.36 -23.81
N ASP A 226 -5.18 8.58 -24.17
CA ASP A 226 -3.94 8.83 -24.92
C ASP A 226 -2.67 8.81 -24.04
N TRP A 227 -1.49 8.87 -24.67
CA TRP A 227 -0.22 8.85 -23.93
C TRP A 227 -0.02 10.12 -23.09
N SER A 228 -0.46 11.29 -23.57
CA SER A 228 -0.34 12.55 -22.83
C SER A 228 -1.09 12.51 -21.51
N GLU A 229 -2.28 11.92 -21.50
CA GLU A 229 -3.06 11.70 -20.28
C GLU A 229 -2.40 10.63 -19.41
N LEU A 230 -1.96 9.50 -19.99
CA LEU A 230 -1.29 8.42 -19.26
C LEU A 230 0.03 8.87 -18.60
N GLU A 231 0.74 9.83 -19.16
CA GLU A 231 2.01 10.32 -18.61
C GLU A 231 1.88 10.84 -17.17
N GLU A 232 0.71 11.40 -16.81
CA GLU A 232 0.36 11.81 -15.45
C GLU A 232 0.27 10.63 -14.46
N TYR A 233 0.09 9.41 -14.95
CA TYR A 233 0.00 8.19 -14.15
C TYR A 233 1.34 7.43 -14.07
N VAL A 234 2.36 7.88 -14.80
CA VAL A 234 3.66 7.21 -14.80
C VAL A 234 4.49 7.70 -13.62
N ILE A 235 4.88 6.76 -12.77
CA ILE A 235 5.75 7.01 -11.62
C ILE A 235 7.21 7.00 -12.10
N THR A 236 7.95 8.06 -11.76
CA THR A 236 9.36 8.21 -12.12
C THR A 236 10.24 8.41 -10.88
N PRO A 237 11.53 8.01 -10.95
CA PRO A 237 12.19 7.33 -12.07
C PRO A 237 11.83 5.83 -12.18
N THR A 238 11.72 5.33 -13.41
CA THR A 238 11.55 3.89 -13.71
C THR A 238 12.81 3.08 -13.37
N TYR A 239 12.69 1.77 -13.18
CA TYR A 239 13.80 0.90 -12.81
C TYR A 239 14.34 0.05 -13.98
N LYS A 240 13.83 -1.17 -14.17
CA LYS A 240 14.16 -2.10 -15.26
C LYS A 240 13.34 -1.80 -16.52
N VAL A 241 12.06 -1.42 -16.38
CA VAL A 241 11.18 -1.08 -17.51
C VAL A 241 11.26 0.41 -17.81
N LYS A 242 12.14 0.79 -18.74
CA LYS A 242 12.37 2.20 -19.10
C LYS A 242 11.12 2.88 -19.66
N LEU A 243 10.98 4.18 -19.41
CA LEU A 243 9.90 5.02 -19.94
C LEU A 243 9.68 4.87 -21.45
N LYS A 244 10.77 4.87 -22.24
CA LYS A 244 10.69 4.64 -23.71
C LYS A 244 10.06 3.29 -24.07
N LYS A 245 10.29 2.25 -23.27
CA LYS A 245 9.70 0.92 -23.47
C LYS A 245 8.22 0.92 -23.10
N LEU A 246 7.83 1.62 -22.02
CA LEU A 246 6.42 1.81 -21.65
C LEU A 246 5.66 2.54 -22.77
N LYS A 247 6.22 3.64 -23.28
CA LYS A 247 5.64 4.42 -24.39
C LYS A 247 5.50 3.59 -25.67
N SER A 248 6.58 2.92 -26.08
CA SER A 248 6.52 2.04 -27.26
C SER A 248 5.53 0.89 -27.09
N ALA A 249 5.39 0.33 -25.88
CA ALA A 249 4.42 -0.73 -25.62
C ALA A 249 2.98 -0.19 -25.70
N PHE A 250 2.75 1.03 -25.21
CA PHE A 250 1.48 1.74 -25.32
C PHE A 250 1.09 1.97 -26.79
N GLU A 251 2.01 2.46 -27.62
CA GLU A 251 1.73 2.79 -29.03
C GLU A 251 1.56 1.54 -29.93
N LYS A 252 2.25 0.43 -29.64
CA LYS A 252 2.31 -0.77 -30.51
C LYS A 252 1.19 -1.80 -30.27
N GLY A 253 -0.07 -1.40 -30.18
CA GLY A 253 -1.15 -2.38 -30.12
C GLY A 253 -2.49 -1.80 -30.52
N ASN A 254 -2.73 -1.81 -31.83
CA ASN A 254 -4.05 -2.00 -32.42
C ASN A 254 -4.22 -3.50 -32.68
#